data_AF-A0A2V2GSQ0-F1
#
_entry.id   AF-A0A2V2GSQ0-F1
#
_cell.length_a   1.000
_cell.length_b   1.000
_cell.length_c   1.000
_cell.angle_alpha   90.00
_cell.angle_beta   90.00
_cell.angle_gamma   90.00
#
_symmetry.space_group_name_H-M   'P 1'
#
loop_
_entity.id
_entity.type
_entity.pdbx_description
1 polymer ?
#
loop_
_entity_poly.entity_id
_entity_poly.type
_entity_poly.pdbx_seq_one_letter_code
_entity_poly.pdbx_strand_id
1 'polypeptide(L)'
;MLGYFYNAAAPVKYNEQGNPIPYNDNVTCDEHVSVLFAPLTGNFAYSIADDRSKIGKQVNEWSAVCTNFMYYSYCAQFAALPVPTNDLITLAGNVSTLVKNGGYYMQDQGATLTNTSGMEELAWYVRSNFMWDSSKSVDEYAYEFIDYYYMPVAESFKKYYNAFRSFQVYQVEKLNLMMGMQDFTYISEKNWPKGYLDSFNDMLDAMIADLEPFKTSDPAVYEKYFDRLNKEKIWIYYLYCENYKRYFNEKDYNELVEFMRTYCAKYSVNEYREYVSITEKIDGWLS
;
A
#
# COMPACT_ATOMS: atom_id res chain seq x y z
N MET A 1 23.01 10.92 8.97
CA MET A 1 22.40 10.60 10.28
C MET A 1 21.08 9.88 10.05
N LEU A 2 20.73 8.87 10.85
CA LEU A 2 19.43 8.18 10.77
C LEU A 2 18.50 8.72 11.86
N GLY A 3 17.44 9.44 11.46
CA GLY A 3 16.37 9.90 12.33
C GLY A 3 15.32 8.81 12.51
N TYR A 4 15.49 7.97 13.53
CA TYR A 4 14.65 6.81 13.82
C TYR A 4 14.42 6.67 15.33
N PHE A 5 13.21 6.26 15.73
CA PHE A 5 12.83 6.02 17.13
C PHE A 5 13.18 7.18 18.08
N TYR A 6 14.11 6.99 19.02
CA TYR A 6 14.55 8.01 19.97
C TYR A 6 15.18 9.25 19.31
N ASN A 7 15.67 9.12 18.08
CA ASN A 7 16.26 10.20 17.30
C ASN A 7 15.32 10.70 16.19
N ALA A 8 14.02 10.39 16.23
CA ALA A 8 13.07 10.84 15.22
C ALA A 8 12.75 12.34 15.33
N ALA A 9 12.85 12.92 16.53
CA ALA A 9 12.65 14.35 16.74
C ALA A 9 13.90 15.14 16.32
N ALA A 10 13.69 16.16 15.48
CA ALA A 10 14.79 17.05 15.09
C ALA A 10 15.22 17.93 16.30
N PRO A 11 16.50 18.27 16.41
CA PRO A 11 17.02 19.09 17.50
C PRO A 11 16.77 20.59 17.25
N VAL A 12 15.49 20.99 17.31
CA VAL A 12 15.01 22.36 17.05
C VAL A 12 14.45 23.03 18.31
N LYS A 13 14.38 24.36 18.26
CA LYS A 13 13.50 25.19 19.11
C LYS A 13 12.58 26.00 18.19
N TYR A 14 11.60 26.69 18.78
CA TYR A 14 10.66 27.51 18.02
C TYR A 14 10.92 28.99 18.27
N ASN A 15 10.95 29.79 17.20
CA ASN A 15 11.02 31.25 17.33
C ASN A 15 9.65 31.85 17.72
N GLU A 16 9.58 33.17 17.90
CA GLU A 16 8.34 33.86 18.30
C GLU A 16 7.19 33.70 17.28
N GLN A 17 7.52 33.43 16.01
CA GLN A 17 6.55 33.18 14.94
C GLN A 17 6.10 31.72 14.86
N GLY A 18 6.63 30.83 15.71
CA GLY A 18 6.31 29.40 15.70
C GLY A 18 6.99 28.61 14.59
N ASN A 19 8.06 29.14 13.99
CA ASN A 19 8.87 28.41 13.02
C ASN A 19 9.98 27.61 13.73
N PRO A 20 10.26 26.37 13.30
CA PRO A 20 11.40 25.63 13.82
C PRO A 20 12.71 26.29 13.38
N ILE A 21 13.63 26.44 14.32
CA ILE A 21 15.00 26.89 14.12
C ILE A 21 15.96 25.93 14.83
N PRO A 22 17.22 25.81 14.40
CA PRO A 22 18.23 25.04 15.13
C PRO A 22 18.25 25.39 16.62
N TYR A 23 18.39 24.37 17.48
CA TYR A 23 18.43 24.61 18.92
C TYR A 23 19.54 25.61 19.33
N ASN A 24 20.71 25.50 18.68
CA ASN A 24 21.77 26.51 18.66
C ASN A 24 22.59 26.42 17.36
N ASP A 25 23.52 27.34 17.16
CA ASP A 25 24.30 27.49 15.92
C ASP A 25 25.21 26.29 15.58
N ASN A 26 25.50 25.41 16.56
CA ASN A 26 26.28 24.19 16.34
C ASN A 26 25.40 22.98 15.97
N VAL A 27 24.08 23.17 15.86
CA VAL A 27 23.09 22.10 15.64
C VAL A 27 22.51 22.24 14.22
N THR A 28 23.40 22.35 13.26
CA THR A 28 23.10 22.35 11.82
C THR A 28 23.98 21.33 11.12
N CYS A 29 23.44 20.64 10.13
CA CYS A 29 24.23 19.74 9.30
C CYS A 29 25.18 20.52 8.40
N ASP A 30 26.38 19.98 8.24
CA ASP A 30 27.30 20.35 7.17
C ASP A 30 26.70 20.01 5.79
N GLU A 31 27.12 20.71 4.74
CA GLU A 31 26.61 20.53 3.38
C GLU A 31 26.87 19.13 2.78
N HIS A 32 27.76 18.33 3.39
CA HIS A 32 28.02 16.95 2.99
C HIS A 32 27.33 15.91 3.89
N VAL A 33 26.52 16.36 4.86
CA VAL A 33 25.79 15.48 5.78
C VAL A 33 24.32 15.46 5.42
N SER A 34 23.79 14.25 5.25
CA SER A 34 22.35 14.03 5.05
C SER A 34 21.67 13.40 6.25
N VAL A 35 20.39 13.71 6.43
CA VAL A 35 19.50 13.01 7.37
C VAL A 35 18.62 12.03 6.59
N LEU A 36 18.66 10.76 6.95
CA LEU A 36 17.65 9.77 6.57
C LEU A 36 16.60 9.70 7.65
N PHE A 37 15.39 10.18 7.36
CA PHE A 37 14.28 10.22 8.29
C PHE A 37 13.33 9.04 8.05
N ALA A 38 13.11 8.25 9.09
CA ALA A 38 12.32 7.02 9.07
C ALA A 38 11.28 7.07 10.21
N PRO A 39 10.17 7.82 10.06
CA PRO A 39 9.17 7.94 11.11
C PRO A 39 8.41 6.62 11.30
N LEU A 40 8.32 6.15 12.54
CA LEU A 40 7.46 4.99 12.87
C LEU A 40 6.09 5.40 13.40
N THR A 41 5.99 6.58 13.99
CA THR A 41 4.85 7.02 14.80
C THR A 41 3.89 7.94 14.04
N GLY A 42 3.85 7.81 12.71
CA GLY A 42 2.99 8.59 11.83
C GLY A 42 1.72 7.85 11.42
N ASN A 43 0.77 8.59 10.85
CA ASN A 43 -0.41 8.02 10.22
C ASN A 43 -0.22 8.02 8.69
N PHE A 44 0.14 6.87 8.15
CA PHE A 44 0.39 6.65 6.72
C PHE A 44 -0.87 6.61 5.87
N ALA A 45 -2.06 6.64 6.49
CA ALA A 45 -3.32 6.77 5.76
C ALA A 45 -3.48 8.18 5.14
N TYR A 46 -2.67 9.14 5.60
CA TYR A 46 -2.63 10.50 5.11
C TYR A 46 -1.29 10.81 4.47
N SER A 47 -1.30 11.64 3.44
CA SER A 47 -0.05 12.15 2.87
C SER A 47 0.70 13.05 3.86
N ILE A 48 2.01 13.19 3.68
CA ILE A 48 2.86 14.09 4.48
C ILE A 48 2.36 15.54 4.41
N ALA A 49 1.72 15.93 3.30
CA ALA A 49 1.12 17.25 3.12
C ALA A 49 -0.07 17.52 4.06
N ASP A 50 -0.64 16.48 4.66
CA ASP A 50 -1.79 16.58 5.56
C ASP A 50 -1.34 16.56 7.03
N ASP A 51 -1.78 17.55 7.81
CA ASP A 51 -1.46 17.70 9.23
C ASP A 51 -1.94 16.52 10.11
N ARG A 52 -2.89 15.72 9.61
CA ARG A 52 -3.36 14.49 10.25
C ARG A 52 -2.31 13.38 10.19
N SER A 53 -1.38 13.42 9.23
CA SER A 53 -0.27 12.45 9.14
C SER A 53 0.68 12.53 10.34
N LYS A 54 0.84 13.74 10.92
CA LYS A 54 1.87 14.11 11.92
C LYS A 54 3.32 14.04 11.41
N ILE A 55 3.55 13.54 10.20
CA ILE A 55 4.88 13.38 9.59
C ILE A 55 5.36 14.71 9.02
N GLY A 56 4.48 15.50 8.37
CA GLY A 56 4.86 16.77 7.72
C GLY A 56 5.52 17.77 8.67
N LYS A 57 5.05 17.84 9.92
CA LYS A 57 5.69 18.65 10.97
C LYS A 57 7.15 18.23 11.20
N GLN A 58 7.41 16.93 11.32
CA GLN A 58 8.76 16.42 11.56
C GLN A 58 9.68 16.68 10.36
N VAL A 59 9.16 16.56 9.14
CA VAL A 59 9.91 16.92 7.92
C VAL A 59 10.29 18.40 7.94
N ASN A 60 9.36 19.29 8.29
CA ASN A 60 9.64 20.72 8.42
C ASN A 60 10.69 21.00 9.52
N GLU A 61 10.58 20.35 10.67
CA GLU A 61 11.58 20.47 11.76
C GLU A 61 12.97 19.99 11.32
N TRP A 62 13.06 18.87 10.61
CA TRP A 62 14.35 18.38 10.08
C TRP A 62 14.93 19.29 9.00
N SER A 63 14.09 19.88 8.15
CA SER A 63 14.55 20.83 7.12
C SER A 63 15.16 22.11 7.71
N ALA A 64 14.83 22.45 8.96
CA ALA A 64 15.42 23.60 9.67
C ALA A 64 16.86 23.35 10.13
N VAL A 65 17.28 22.08 10.27
CA VAL A 65 18.62 21.71 10.73
C VAL A 65 19.49 21.10 9.63
N CYS A 66 18.89 20.58 8.57
CA CYS A 66 19.60 19.89 7.49
C CYS A 66 19.00 20.23 6.13
N THR A 67 19.85 20.65 5.20
CA THR A 67 19.46 20.95 3.81
C THR A 67 19.38 19.70 2.93
N ASN A 68 20.10 18.62 3.30
CA ASN A 68 20.14 17.36 2.56
C ASN A 68 19.30 16.31 3.26
N PHE A 69 18.07 16.12 2.80
CA PHE A 69 17.11 15.25 3.47
C PHE A 69 16.73 14.04 2.61
N MET A 70 16.70 12.87 3.24
CA MET A 70 16.30 11.59 2.68
C MET A 70 15.13 11.05 3.49
N TYR A 71 14.14 10.45 2.84
CA TYR A 71 12.95 9.92 3.49
C TYR A 71 12.82 8.41 3.30
N TYR A 72 12.51 7.72 4.40
CA TYR A 72 12.18 6.31 4.44
C TYR A 72 10.72 6.18 4.88
N SER A 73 9.83 5.79 3.96
CA SER A 73 8.43 5.49 4.22
C SER A 73 8.15 3.99 4.20
N TYR A 74 6.88 3.64 4.44
CA TYR A 74 6.37 2.28 4.49
C TYR A 74 5.12 2.19 3.62
N CYS A 75 5.05 1.18 2.76
CA CYS A 75 3.95 0.96 1.81
C CYS A 75 3.31 -0.43 1.94
N ALA A 76 3.43 -1.02 3.12
CA ALA A 76 2.83 -2.30 3.48
C ALA A 76 2.22 -2.21 4.88
N GLN A 77 1.18 -3.00 5.12
CA GLN A 77 0.67 -3.25 6.46
C GLN A 77 1.36 -4.50 6.99
N PHE A 78 2.40 -4.33 7.80
CA PHE A 78 3.21 -5.47 8.26
C PHE A 78 2.44 -6.41 9.19
N ALA A 79 1.29 -5.99 9.74
CA ALA A 79 0.35 -6.85 10.46
C ALA A 79 -0.59 -7.67 9.55
N ALA A 80 -0.67 -7.35 8.25
CA ALA A 80 -1.59 -7.94 7.28
C ALA A 80 -1.05 -7.76 5.83
N LEU A 81 0.08 -8.41 5.53
CA LEU A 81 0.83 -8.25 4.28
C LEU A 81 0.03 -8.50 2.99
N PRO A 82 -0.94 -9.44 2.93
CA PRO A 82 -1.71 -9.65 1.71
C PRO A 82 -2.67 -8.51 1.38
N VAL A 83 -3.01 -7.65 2.35
CA VAL A 83 -4.05 -6.63 2.20
C VAL A 83 -3.44 -5.32 1.65
N PRO A 84 -4.00 -4.78 0.55
CA PRO A 84 -3.48 -3.56 -0.07
C PRO A 84 -3.55 -2.34 0.87
N THR A 85 -2.63 -1.40 0.71
CA THR A 85 -2.55 -0.17 1.49
C THR A 85 -2.94 1.08 0.69
N ASN A 86 -3.17 2.20 1.39
CA ASN A 86 -3.58 3.49 0.80
C ASN A 86 -2.40 4.30 0.26
N ASP A 87 -1.27 3.65 -0.03
CA ASP A 87 -0.01 4.33 -0.33
C ASP A 87 -0.07 5.14 -1.62
N LEU A 88 -0.68 4.63 -2.69
CA LEU A 88 -0.78 5.35 -3.97
C LEU A 88 -1.58 6.65 -3.88
N ILE A 89 -2.65 6.69 -3.08
CA ILE A 89 -3.45 7.93 -2.92
C ILE A 89 -2.72 9.01 -2.11
N THR A 90 -1.67 8.63 -1.36
CA THR A 90 -0.84 9.57 -0.60
C THR A 90 0.44 10.00 -1.31
N LEU A 91 0.88 9.21 -2.31
CA LEU A 91 2.19 9.34 -2.95
C LEU A 91 2.49 10.75 -3.49
N ALA A 92 1.54 11.36 -4.19
CA ALA A 92 1.72 12.72 -4.75
C ALA A 92 1.98 13.77 -3.66
N GLY A 93 1.22 13.71 -2.56
CA GLY A 93 1.40 14.60 -1.42
C GLY A 93 2.72 14.33 -0.68
N ASN A 94 3.15 13.06 -0.61
CA ASN A 94 4.42 12.68 0.00
C ASN A 94 5.61 13.23 -0.79
N VAL A 95 5.68 12.95 -2.09
CA VAL A 95 6.77 13.39 -2.97
C VAL A 95 6.85 14.91 -3.04
N SER A 96 5.73 15.59 -3.28
CA SER A 96 5.72 17.05 -3.39
C SER A 96 6.14 17.74 -2.09
N THR A 97 5.69 17.23 -0.94
CA THR A 97 6.10 17.77 0.37
C THR A 97 7.58 17.52 0.63
N LEU A 98 8.09 16.34 0.28
CA LEU A 98 9.50 16.00 0.44
C LEU A 98 10.39 16.95 -0.39
N VAL A 99 10.09 17.10 -1.69
CA VAL A 99 10.83 17.98 -2.60
C VAL A 99 10.79 19.43 -2.13
N LYS A 100 9.61 19.92 -1.71
CA LYS A 100 9.45 21.28 -1.18
C LYS A 100 10.34 21.58 0.04
N ASN A 101 10.66 20.56 0.83
CA ASN A 101 11.48 20.69 2.05
C ASN A 101 12.95 20.27 1.82
N GLY A 102 13.45 20.29 0.58
CA GLY A 102 14.85 19.98 0.27
C GLY A 102 15.18 18.48 0.22
N GLY A 103 14.16 17.62 0.23
CA GLY A 103 14.35 16.19 0.10
C GLY A 103 14.74 15.78 -1.32
N TYR A 104 15.76 14.93 -1.43
CA TYR A 104 16.29 14.47 -2.73
C TYR A 104 16.26 12.93 -2.89
N TYR A 105 15.84 12.21 -1.85
CA TYR A 105 15.73 10.76 -1.86
C TYR A 105 14.49 10.31 -1.10
N MET A 106 13.76 9.35 -1.68
CA MET A 106 12.66 8.64 -1.03
C MET A 106 12.82 7.14 -1.23
N GLN A 107 12.59 6.37 -0.19
CA GLN A 107 12.49 4.91 -0.21
C GLN A 107 11.21 4.50 0.48
N ASP A 108 10.43 3.61 -0.14
CA ASP A 108 9.26 3.01 0.48
C ASP A 108 9.53 1.52 0.72
N GLN A 109 9.42 1.09 1.98
CA GLN A 109 9.53 -0.32 2.34
C GLN A 109 8.18 -1.02 2.18
N GLY A 110 8.14 -1.99 1.27
CA GLY A 110 7.00 -2.91 1.11
C GLY A 110 7.23 -4.25 1.80
N ALA A 111 6.47 -5.26 1.37
CA ALA A 111 6.55 -6.62 1.87
C ALA A 111 7.78 -7.36 1.33
N THR A 112 8.94 -7.21 1.97
CA THR A 112 10.21 -7.77 1.46
C THR A 112 10.35 -9.29 1.61
N LEU A 113 9.47 -9.95 2.37
CA LEU A 113 9.56 -11.36 2.73
C LEU A 113 8.56 -12.26 1.97
N THR A 114 7.66 -11.65 1.20
CA THR A 114 6.57 -12.35 0.51
C THR A 114 6.16 -11.55 -0.72
N ASN A 115 5.73 -12.23 -1.77
CA ASN A 115 4.92 -11.55 -2.79
C ASN A 115 3.57 -11.17 -2.16
N THR A 116 2.94 -10.14 -2.69
CA THR A 116 1.63 -9.69 -2.22
C THR A 116 0.61 -9.59 -3.36
N SER A 117 -0.65 -9.56 -2.97
CA SER A 117 -1.78 -9.24 -3.84
C SER A 117 -2.18 -7.78 -3.67
N GLY A 118 -3.24 -7.34 -4.36
CA GLY A 118 -3.74 -5.98 -4.19
C GLY A 118 -2.95 -4.98 -5.02
N MET A 119 -2.70 -5.34 -6.28
CA MET A 119 -2.09 -4.50 -7.31
C MET A 119 -0.62 -4.14 -7.01
N GLU A 120 0.16 -5.07 -6.47
CA GLU A 120 1.57 -4.87 -6.12
C GLU A 120 2.43 -4.42 -7.32
N GLU A 121 2.33 -5.11 -8.46
CA GLU A 121 3.10 -4.78 -9.66
C GLU A 121 2.75 -3.38 -10.17
N LEU A 122 1.46 -3.02 -10.14
CA LEU A 122 0.99 -1.68 -10.48
C LEU A 122 1.56 -0.65 -9.51
N ALA A 123 1.49 -0.91 -8.20
CA ALA A 123 1.96 0.01 -7.18
C ALA A 123 3.46 0.28 -7.32
N TRP A 124 4.28 -0.74 -7.55
CA TRP A 124 5.72 -0.58 -7.77
C TRP A 124 6.04 0.15 -9.08
N TYR A 125 5.33 -0.13 -10.17
CA TYR A 125 5.49 0.60 -11.42
C TYR A 125 5.17 2.08 -11.23
N VAL A 126 4.00 2.39 -10.65
CA VAL A 126 3.55 3.77 -10.44
C VAL A 126 4.52 4.53 -9.55
N ARG A 127 4.91 3.94 -8.42
CA ARG A 127 5.82 4.58 -7.47
C ARG A 127 7.19 4.87 -8.08
N SER A 128 7.78 3.89 -8.75
CA SER A 128 9.12 4.02 -9.35
C SER A 128 9.14 5.08 -10.44
N ASN A 129 8.09 5.16 -11.26
CA ASN A 129 8.00 6.16 -12.31
C ASN A 129 7.68 7.56 -11.74
N PHE A 130 6.73 7.66 -10.82
CA PHE A 130 6.32 8.95 -10.26
C PHE A 130 7.39 9.61 -9.39
N MET A 131 8.19 8.81 -8.65
CA MET A 131 9.35 9.32 -7.90
C MET A 131 10.49 9.80 -8.81
N TRP A 132 10.55 9.29 -10.05
CA TRP A 132 11.52 9.74 -11.06
C TRP A 132 11.01 10.98 -11.83
N ASP A 133 9.76 10.96 -12.26
CA ASP A 133 9.12 12.00 -13.03
C ASP A 133 7.69 12.24 -12.51
N SER A 134 7.49 13.40 -11.87
CA SER A 134 6.19 13.82 -11.33
C SER A 134 5.41 14.75 -12.28
N SER A 135 5.81 14.82 -13.56
CA SER A 135 5.07 15.58 -14.58
C SER A 135 3.74 14.92 -14.96
N LYS A 136 3.67 13.59 -14.85
CA LYS A 136 2.41 12.82 -14.91
C LYS A 136 1.85 12.62 -13.50
N SER A 137 0.54 12.54 -13.41
CA SER A 137 -0.16 12.13 -12.18
C SER A 137 0.05 10.64 -11.88
N VAL A 138 -0.15 10.28 -10.60
CA VAL A 138 -0.19 8.88 -10.14
C VAL A 138 -1.17 8.04 -10.96
N ASP A 139 -2.34 8.62 -11.27
CA ASP A 139 -3.40 7.94 -12.03
C ASP A 139 -3.01 7.71 -13.49
N GLU A 140 -2.29 8.65 -14.13
CA GLU A 140 -1.80 8.47 -15.50
C GLU A 140 -0.81 7.31 -15.60
N TYR A 141 0.12 7.17 -14.64
CA TYR A 141 1.01 6.00 -14.58
C TYR A 141 0.23 4.71 -14.30
N ALA A 142 -0.79 4.75 -13.45
CA ALA A 142 -1.61 3.58 -13.15
C ALA A 142 -2.37 3.11 -14.41
N TYR A 143 -2.98 4.03 -15.16
CA TYR A 143 -3.69 3.70 -16.39
C TYR A 143 -2.76 3.18 -17.48
N GLU A 144 -1.57 3.79 -17.63
CA GLU A 144 -0.53 3.30 -18.55
C GLU A 144 -0.14 1.85 -18.20
N PHE A 145 0.12 1.56 -16.93
CA PHE A 145 0.41 0.20 -16.48
C PHE A 145 -0.75 -0.75 -16.80
N ILE A 146 -1.99 -0.36 -16.48
CA ILE A 146 -3.16 -1.20 -16.67
C ILE A 146 -3.35 -1.57 -18.15
N ASP A 147 -3.15 -0.61 -19.05
CA ASP A 147 -3.27 -0.81 -20.50
C ASP A 147 -2.32 -1.88 -21.03
N TYR A 148 -1.07 -1.88 -20.58
CA TYR A 148 -0.06 -2.85 -21.03
C TYR A 148 -0.02 -4.13 -20.20
N TYR A 149 -0.41 -4.09 -18.93
CA TYR A 149 -0.33 -5.23 -18.04
C TYR A 149 -1.60 -6.08 -18.07
N TYR A 150 -2.79 -5.48 -18.08
CA TYR A 150 -4.07 -6.24 -18.06
C TYR A 150 -4.74 -6.36 -19.44
N MET A 151 -4.24 -5.66 -20.47
CA MET A 151 -4.57 -5.76 -21.90
C MET A 151 -6.05 -6.15 -22.21
N PRO A 152 -6.44 -7.43 -22.45
CA PRO A 152 -7.80 -7.77 -22.87
C PRO A 152 -8.89 -7.31 -21.89
N VAL A 153 -8.54 -7.08 -20.62
CA VAL A 153 -9.46 -6.61 -19.58
C VAL A 153 -9.09 -5.22 -19.03
N ALA A 154 -8.21 -4.48 -19.71
CA ALA A 154 -7.67 -3.20 -19.21
C ALA A 154 -8.76 -2.19 -18.83
N GLU A 155 -9.78 -2.00 -19.68
CA GLU A 155 -10.87 -1.06 -19.40
C GLU A 155 -11.71 -1.46 -18.18
N SER A 156 -11.97 -2.75 -17.99
CA SER A 156 -12.64 -3.28 -16.80
C SER A 156 -11.76 -3.14 -15.55
N PHE A 157 -10.45 -3.34 -15.70
CA PHE A 157 -9.50 -3.19 -14.60
C PHE A 157 -9.33 -1.73 -14.17
N LYS A 158 -9.37 -0.76 -15.10
CA LYS A 158 -9.41 0.67 -14.75
C LYS A 158 -10.61 1.02 -13.88
N LYS A 159 -11.79 0.42 -14.15
CA LYS A 159 -12.97 0.59 -13.30
C LYS A 159 -12.75 0.00 -11.91
N TYR A 160 -12.15 -1.18 -11.82
CA TYR A 160 -11.78 -1.81 -10.56
C TYR A 160 -10.82 -0.93 -9.74
N TYR A 161 -9.74 -0.45 -10.37
CA TYR A 161 -8.77 0.47 -9.77
C TYR A 161 -9.44 1.75 -9.25
N ASN A 162 -10.31 2.38 -10.04
CA ASN A 162 -11.02 3.59 -9.65
C ASN A 162 -12.00 3.36 -8.49
N ALA A 163 -12.72 2.23 -8.51
CA ALA A 163 -13.60 1.84 -7.41
C ALA A 163 -12.80 1.60 -6.12
N PHE A 164 -11.68 0.89 -6.22
CA PHE A 164 -10.80 0.61 -5.10
C PHE A 164 -10.23 1.91 -4.51
N ARG A 165 -9.68 2.81 -5.34
CA ARG A 165 -9.22 4.14 -4.89
C ARG A 165 -10.31 4.95 -4.20
N SER A 166 -11.52 4.96 -4.77
CA SER A 166 -12.66 5.68 -4.18
C SER A 166 -13.01 5.11 -2.80
N PHE A 167 -12.93 3.80 -2.64
CA PHE A 167 -13.11 3.13 -1.35
C PHE A 167 -11.98 3.47 -0.37
N GLN A 168 -10.72 3.55 -0.80
CA GLN A 168 -9.62 3.97 0.07
C GLN A 168 -9.81 5.39 0.60
N VAL A 169 -10.26 6.32 -0.23
CA VAL A 169 -10.64 7.68 0.21
C VAL A 169 -11.78 7.61 1.22
N TYR A 170 -12.80 6.78 1.00
CA TYR A 170 -13.89 6.57 1.95
C TYR A 170 -13.40 5.99 3.29
N GLN A 171 -12.49 5.02 3.28
CA GLN A 171 -11.90 4.46 4.51
C GLN A 171 -11.24 5.56 5.35
N VAL A 172 -10.45 6.42 4.71
CA VAL A 172 -9.77 7.52 5.42
C VAL A 172 -10.77 8.56 5.91
N GLU A 173 -11.58 9.11 5.02
CA GLU A 173 -12.39 10.31 5.31
C GLU A 173 -13.71 10.03 6.04
N LYS A 174 -14.24 8.80 5.96
CA LYS A 174 -15.53 8.45 6.58
C LYS A 174 -15.41 7.40 7.67
N LEU A 175 -14.53 6.41 7.48
CA LEU A 175 -14.30 5.40 8.51
C LEU A 175 -13.24 5.82 9.54
N ASN A 176 -12.56 6.95 9.30
CA ASN A 176 -11.43 7.44 10.10
C ASN A 176 -10.34 6.37 10.22
N LEU A 177 -10.03 5.70 9.10
CA LEU A 177 -8.93 4.75 9.05
C LEU A 177 -7.64 5.47 9.43
N MET A 178 -6.96 4.91 10.41
CA MET A 178 -5.57 5.22 10.71
C MET A 178 -4.71 4.06 10.21
N MET A 179 -3.51 4.36 9.75
CA MET A 179 -2.57 3.34 9.29
C MET A 179 -1.22 3.62 9.96
N GLY A 180 -0.92 2.84 10.99
CA GLY A 180 0.46 2.62 11.42
C GLY A 180 1.10 1.52 10.55
N MET A 181 2.42 1.40 10.61
CA MET A 181 3.15 0.34 9.88
C MET A 181 2.72 -1.07 10.31
N GLN A 182 2.34 -1.24 11.58
CA GLN A 182 1.88 -2.49 12.19
C GLN A 182 0.59 -2.22 12.98
N ASP A 183 -0.54 -2.26 12.30
CA ASP A 183 -1.87 -2.09 12.88
C ASP A 183 -2.69 -3.38 12.74
N PHE A 184 -2.84 -4.10 13.85
CA PHE A 184 -3.64 -5.32 13.92
C PHE A 184 -5.15 -5.10 13.71
N THR A 185 -5.62 -3.86 13.82
CA THR A 185 -7.02 -3.49 13.58
C THR A 185 -7.29 -3.09 12.12
N TYR A 186 -6.23 -3.00 11.30
CA TYR A 186 -6.32 -2.59 9.91
C TYR A 186 -7.33 -3.42 9.11
N ILE A 187 -7.34 -4.74 9.33
CA ILE A 187 -8.21 -5.70 8.62
C ILE A 187 -9.60 -5.84 9.23
N SER A 188 -10.00 -4.99 10.18
CA SER A 188 -11.32 -5.12 10.82
C SER A 188 -12.47 -4.96 9.83
N GLU A 189 -13.62 -5.58 10.14
CA GLU A 189 -14.84 -5.46 9.34
C GLU A 189 -15.33 -4.02 9.15
N LYS A 190 -14.98 -3.13 10.09
CA LYS A 190 -15.25 -1.69 9.99
C LYS A 190 -14.50 -1.09 8.81
N ASN A 191 -13.21 -1.40 8.70
CA ASN A 191 -12.31 -0.84 7.68
C ASN A 191 -12.47 -1.56 6.33
N TRP A 192 -12.87 -2.83 6.34
CA TRP A 192 -13.06 -3.66 5.15
C TRP A 192 -14.45 -4.30 5.10
N PRO A 193 -15.54 -3.50 4.96
CA PRO A 193 -16.89 -4.06 5.00
C PRO A 193 -17.15 -5.03 3.85
N LYS A 194 -17.77 -6.17 4.16
CA LYS A 194 -18.06 -7.24 3.20
C LYS A 194 -18.70 -6.76 1.89
N GLY A 195 -19.63 -5.81 1.92
CA GLY A 195 -20.28 -5.33 0.70
C GLY A 195 -19.32 -4.71 -0.33
N TYR A 196 -18.24 -4.05 0.13
CA TYR A 196 -17.19 -3.57 -0.77
C TYR A 196 -16.32 -4.73 -1.28
N LEU A 197 -15.98 -5.69 -0.42
CA LEU A 197 -15.24 -6.90 -0.81
C LEU A 197 -16.00 -7.70 -1.88
N ASP A 198 -17.30 -7.88 -1.70
CA ASP A 198 -18.20 -8.56 -2.64
C ASP A 198 -18.17 -7.83 -3.99
N SER A 199 -18.32 -6.49 -3.97
CA SER A 199 -18.27 -5.67 -5.19
C SER A 199 -16.95 -5.81 -5.93
N PHE A 200 -15.82 -5.81 -5.22
CA PHE A 200 -14.49 -5.99 -5.81
C PHE A 200 -14.30 -7.39 -6.39
N ASN A 201 -14.77 -8.42 -5.67
CA ASN A 201 -14.72 -9.78 -6.15
C ASN A 201 -15.56 -9.97 -7.42
N ASP A 202 -16.77 -9.44 -7.46
CA ASP A 202 -17.67 -9.52 -8.60
C ASP A 202 -17.06 -8.86 -9.85
N MET A 203 -16.35 -7.75 -9.68
CA MET A 203 -15.62 -7.10 -10.78
C MET A 203 -14.49 -7.98 -11.32
N LEU A 204 -13.73 -8.66 -10.46
CA LEU A 204 -12.69 -9.59 -10.87
C LEU A 204 -13.26 -10.85 -11.53
N ASP A 205 -14.36 -11.39 -11.01
CA ASP A 205 -15.06 -12.54 -11.59
C ASP A 205 -15.64 -12.22 -12.97
N ALA A 206 -16.19 -11.03 -13.16
CA ALA A 206 -16.63 -10.56 -14.48
C ALA A 206 -15.46 -10.47 -15.47
N MET A 207 -14.30 -9.95 -15.05
CA MET A 207 -13.10 -9.91 -15.89
C MET A 207 -12.59 -11.32 -16.24
N ILE A 208 -12.67 -12.27 -15.31
CA ILE A 208 -12.32 -13.67 -15.59
C ILE A 208 -13.30 -14.28 -16.60
N ALA A 209 -14.60 -13.99 -16.48
CA ALA A 209 -15.60 -14.45 -17.43
C ALA A 209 -15.37 -13.90 -18.85
N ASP A 210 -14.94 -12.64 -18.97
CA ASP A 210 -14.57 -12.03 -20.25
C ASP A 210 -13.38 -12.73 -20.93
N LEU A 211 -12.55 -13.45 -20.16
CA LEU A 211 -11.41 -14.21 -20.68
C LEU A 211 -11.79 -15.60 -21.20
N GLU A 212 -12.97 -16.14 -20.86
CA GLU A 212 -13.39 -17.52 -21.22
C GLU A 212 -13.21 -17.87 -22.71
N PRO A 213 -13.52 -16.99 -23.69
CA PRO A 213 -13.30 -17.28 -25.10
C PRO A 213 -11.83 -17.60 -25.45
N PHE A 214 -10.87 -17.06 -24.69
CA PHE A 214 -9.45 -17.33 -24.90
C PHE A 214 -9.04 -18.77 -24.54
N LYS A 215 -9.81 -19.50 -23.71
CA LYS A 215 -9.51 -20.91 -23.41
C LYS A 215 -9.38 -21.79 -24.66
N THR A 216 -10.10 -21.42 -25.72
CA THR A 216 -10.08 -22.17 -26.99
C THR A 216 -9.32 -21.43 -28.09
N SER A 217 -9.44 -20.10 -28.15
CA SER A 217 -8.84 -19.30 -29.22
C SER A 217 -7.36 -18.97 -28.99
N ASP A 218 -6.93 -18.74 -27.75
CA ASP A 218 -5.54 -18.49 -27.35
C ASP A 218 -5.32 -18.86 -25.86
N PRO A 219 -5.04 -20.14 -25.57
CA PRO A 219 -4.90 -20.62 -24.19
C PRO A 219 -3.80 -19.91 -23.40
N ALA A 220 -2.72 -19.47 -24.07
CA ALA A 220 -1.62 -18.77 -23.41
C ALA A 220 -2.06 -17.37 -22.95
N VAL A 221 -2.88 -16.67 -23.75
CA VAL A 221 -3.53 -15.42 -23.33
C VAL A 221 -4.46 -15.68 -22.14
N TYR A 222 -5.32 -16.69 -22.20
CA TYR A 222 -6.21 -17.04 -21.09
C TYR A 222 -5.41 -17.24 -19.80
N GLU A 223 -4.45 -18.15 -19.79
CA GLU A 223 -3.66 -18.50 -18.60
C GLU A 223 -2.95 -17.26 -18.01
N LYS A 224 -2.33 -16.45 -18.86
CA LYS A 224 -1.59 -15.26 -18.42
C LYS A 224 -2.48 -14.25 -17.68
N TYR A 225 -3.64 -13.91 -18.24
CA TYR A 225 -4.51 -12.89 -17.64
C TYR A 225 -5.40 -13.47 -16.53
N PHE A 226 -5.77 -14.75 -16.62
CA PHE A 226 -6.43 -15.48 -15.54
C PHE A 226 -5.57 -15.51 -14.28
N ASP A 227 -4.26 -15.76 -14.42
CA ASP A 227 -3.34 -15.79 -13.28
C ASP A 227 -3.21 -14.42 -12.61
N ARG A 228 -3.08 -13.36 -13.42
CA ARG A 228 -3.02 -11.98 -12.93
C ARG A 228 -4.27 -11.60 -12.14
N LEU A 229 -5.46 -11.94 -12.63
CA LEU A 229 -6.72 -11.64 -11.95
C LEU A 229 -6.89 -12.46 -10.67
N ASN A 230 -6.52 -13.75 -10.68
CA ASN A 230 -6.61 -14.57 -9.47
C ASN A 230 -5.63 -14.14 -8.38
N LYS A 231 -4.45 -13.59 -8.75
CA LYS A 231 -3.56 -12.97 -7.78
C LYS A 231 -4.29 -11.85 -7.02
N GLU A 232 -5.09 -11.04 -7.69
CA GLU A 232 -5.86 -9.96 -7.06
C GLU A 232 -7.00 -10.44 -6.16
N LYS A 233 -7.44 -11.69 -6.27
CA LYS A 233 -8.48 -12.24 -5.38
C LYS A 233 -7.94 -12.63 -4.00
N ILE A 234 -6.63 -12.84 -3.85
CA ILE A 234 -6.00 -13.33 -2.61
C ILE A 234 -6.31 -12.41 -1.42
N TRP A 235 -6.18 -11.09 -1.57
CA TRP A 235 -6.43 -10.17 -0.45
C TRP A 235 -7.90 -10.16 -0.02
N ILE A 236 -8.82 -10.32 -0.97
CA ILE A 236 -10.26 -10.39 -0.71
C ILE A 236 -10.57 -11.69 0.03
N TYR A 237 -10.06 -12.82 -0.47
CA TYR A 237 -10.32 -14.14 0.11
C TYR A 237 -9.66 -14.29 1.48
N TYR A 238 -8.49 -13.67 1.68
CA TYR A 238 -7.87 -13.53 3.00
C TYR A 238 -8.83 -12.84 3.98
N LEU A 239 -9.44 -11.71 3.61
CA LEU A 239 -10.41 -11.01 4.46
C LEU A 239 -11.71 -11.80 4.66
N TYR A 240 -12.17 -12.56 3.66
CA TYR A 240 -13.30 -13.47 3.81
C TYR A 240 -13.03 -14.55 4.85
N CYS A 241 -11.87 -15.20 4.78
CA CYS A 241 -11.47 -16.24 5.72
C CYS A 241 -11.26 -15.68 7.13
N GLU A 242 -10.65 -14.50 7.26
CA GLU A 242 -10.39 -13.88 8.57
C GLU A 242 -11.66 -13.41 9.28
N ASN A 243 -12.57 -12.75 8.57
CA ASN A 243 -13.64 -11.99 9.21
C ASN A 243 -15.04 -12.50 8.87
N TYR A 244 -15.21 -13.23 7.77
CA TYR A 244 -16.53 -13.45 7.17
C TYR A 244 -16.93 -14.91 7.01
N LYS A 245 -16.23 -15.87 7.64
CA LYS A 245 -16.57 -17.31 7.67
C LYS A 245 -18.07 -17.56 7.89
N ARG A 246 -18.70 -16.83 8.81
CA ARG A 246 -20.13 -16.96 9.17
C ARG A 246 -21.13 -16.71 8.03
N TYR A 247 -20.69 -16.12 6.91
CA TYR A 247 -21.53 -15.84 5.74
C TYR A 247 -21.46 -16.92 4.66
N PHE A 248 -20.60 -17.92 4.83
CA PHE A 248 -20.42 -19.00 3.89
C PHE A 248 -20.93 -20.30 4.50
N ASN A 249 -21.57 -21.15 3.68
CA ASN A 249 -21.77 -22.53 4.08
C ASN A 249 -20.43 -23.27 4.06
N GLU A 250 -20.38 -24.46 4.65
CA GLU A 250 -19.14 -25.23 4.79
C GLU A 250 -18.46 -25.52 3.44
N LYS A 251 -19.25 -25.88 2.40
CA LYS A 251 -18.72 -26.19 1.07
C LYS A 251 -18.04 -24.95 0.47
N ASP A 252 -18.74 -23.84 0.43
CA ASP A 252 -18.25 -22.60 -0.19
C ASP A 252 -17.05 -22.04 0.58
N TYR A 253 -17.07 -22.13 1.93
CA TYR A 253 -15.94 -21.71 2.75
C TYR A 253 -14.69 -22.57 2.49
N ASN A 254 -14.85 -23.89 2.39
CA ASN A 254 -13.73 -24.78 2.10
C ASN A 254 -13.14 -24.51 0.71
N GLU A 255 -13.95 -24.13 -0.28
CA GLU A 255 -13.48 -23.69 -1.60
C GLU A 255 -12.66 -22.39 -1.53
N LEU A 256 -13.05 -21.42 -0.69
CA LEU A 256 -12.23 -20.22 -0.44
C LEU A 256 -10.87 -20.57 0.17
N VAL A 257 -10.85 -21.45 1.17
CA VAL A 257 -9.60 -21.87 1.83
C VAL A 257 -8.71 -22.63 0.86
N GLU A 258 -9.27 -23.50 0.02
CA GLU A 258 -8.49 -24.24 -0.97
C GLU A 258 -7.97 -23.33 -2.09
N PHE A 259 -8.74 -22.31 -2.48
CA PHE A 259 -8.24 -21.25 -3.36
C PHE A 259 -7.01 -20.58 -2.74
N MET A 260 -7.10 -20.17 -1.47
CA MET A 260 -5.98 -19.53 -0.78
C MET A 260 -4.76 -20.46 -0.73
N ARG A 261 -4.95 -21.74 -0.41
CA ARG A 261 -3.88 -22.75 -0.40
C ARG A 261 -3.19 -22.86 -1.76
N THR A 262 -3.98 -23.00 -2.83
CA THR A 262 -3.47 -23.19 -4.20
C THR A 262 -2.73 -21.95 -4.70
N TYR A 263 -3.35 -20.78 -4.60
CA TYR A 263 -2.84 -19.57 -5.25
C TYR A 263 -1.79 -18.82 -4.43
N CYS A 264 -1.82 -18.90 -3.09
CA CYS A 264 -0.69 -18.40 -2.29
C CYS A 264 0.59 -19.19 -2.61
N ALA A 265 0.51 -20.53 -2.69
CA ALA A 265 1.64 -21.36 -3.08
C ALA A 265 2.10 -21.05 -4.52
N LYS A 266 1.16 -20.95 -5.47
CA LYS A 266 1.47 -20.64 -6.87
C LYS A 266 2.21 -19.31 -7.03
N TYR A 267 1.81 -18.27 -6.29
CA TYR A 267 2.36 -16.93 -6.43
C TYR A 267 3.43 -16.58 -5.39
N SER A 268 3.89 -17.54 -4.59
CA SER A 268 4.88 -17.33 -3.53
C SER A 268 4.46 -16.24 -2.53
N VAL A 269 3.17 -16.20 -2.21
CA VAL A 269 2.67 -15.49 -1.03
C VAL A 269 2.97 -16.40 0.15
N ASN A 270 3.96 -16.04 0.97
CA ASN A 270 4.53 -16.88 2.02
C ASN A 270 4.19 -16.38 3.43
N GLU A 271 3.90 -15.09 3.58
CA GLU A 271 3.67 -14.48 4.88
C GLU A 271 2.36 -13.68 4.88
N TYR A 272 1.59 -13.79 5.97
CA TYR A 272 0.41 -12.95 6.16
C TYR A 272 0.69 -11.76 7.09
N ARG A 273 1.75 -11.87 7.88
CA ARG A 273 2.29 -10.88 8.80
C ARG A 273 3.79 -11.05 8.79
N GLU A 274 4.53 -9.99 9.04
CA GLU A 274 6.00 -10.01 9.09
C GLU A 274 6.53 -11.19 9.93
N TYR A 275 7.31 -12.07 9.30
CA TYR A 275 7.87 -13.29 9.88
C TYR A 275 6.86 -14.35 10.30
N VAL A 276 5.62 -14.34 9.76
CA VAL A 276 4.58 -15.33 10.09
C VAL A 276 3.94 -15.92 8.84
N SER A 277 4.00 -17.26 8.77
CA SER A 277 3.60 -18.08 7.62
C SER A 277 2.12 -17.95 7.28
N ILE A 278 1.80 -17.65 6.02
CA ILE A 278 0.43 -17.73 5.49
C ILE A 278 -0.06 -19.18 5.44
N THR A 279 0.83 -20.16 5.25
CA THR A 279 0.43 -21.59 5.21
C THR A 279 -0.12 -22.05 6.55
N GLU A 280 0.56 -21.69 7.65
CA GLU A 280 0.06 -22.00 9.00
C GLU A 280 -1.29 -21.33 9.26
N LYS A 281 -1.47 -20.11 8.74
CA LYS A 281 -2.74 -19.38 8.81
C LYS A 281 -3.86 -20.07 8.06
N ILE A 282 -3.59 -20.52 6.83
CA ILE A 282 -4.53 -21.27 5.99
C ILE A 282 -4.94 -22.59 6.65
N ASP A 283 -3.99 -23.33 7.23
CA ASP A 283 -4.28 -24.59 7.92
C ASP A 283 -5.18 -24.39 9.15
N GLY A 284 -5.01 -23.27 9.86
CA GLY A 284 -5.86 -22.90 10.99
C GLY A 284 -7.29 -22.47 10.63
N TRP A 285 -7.63 -22.24 9.36
CA TRP A 285 -9.00 -21.87 8.97
C TRP A 285 -9.97 -23.04 8.92
N LEU A 286 -9.45 -24.27 8.76
CA LEU A 286 -10.22 -25.51 8.69
C LEU A 286 -10.31 -26.24 10.03
N SER A 287 -9.48 -25.87 11.01
CA SER A 287 -9.60 -26.33 12.40
C SER A 287 -10.75 -25.66 13.12
#